data_AF-A0A3D9G8P7-F1
#
_entry.id   AF-A0A3D9G8P7-F1
#
_cell.length_a   1.000
_cell.length_b   1.000
_cell.length_c   1.000
_cell.angle_alpha   90.00
_cell.angle_beta   90.00
_cell.angle_gamma   90.00
#
_symmetry.space_group_name_H-M   'P 1'
#
loop_
_entity.id
_entity.type
_entity.pdbx_description
1 polymer ?
#
loop_
_entity_poly.entity_id
_entity_poly.type
_entity_poly.pdbx_seq_one_letter_code
_entity_poly.pdbx_strand_id
1 'polypeptide(L)'
;MMKKTILLGTALLLSAAPLSAATASAAAPAGKAPASGIQAKAKQGSFTGAAVERAKDGTLTLHWQTTANLGPVKVYWSQSPDSGWKELARTYASFGGLRTKDPNPGSRVYFKVKAASGAAITTAERLLPLQGATNFRDLGGYKTADGKTVKWGKLFRSDELAGLTASDIAYLQKSGLKTIVDYRTDDEVKSKPDPAIPGAAYVRNPVFGQSGSGTDIMSFMASGEFDKMGKPGDVLTAANRDMVDSPSAYVKLFDMMLDPASAALVQHCTAGKDRTGLGSALMLLALGVPKETVVQDFMLSNKYREAYNKAAVDAMVKQFNLTDENAIEVIKALMDVRPEYINAAFDEMTKKYGSIQGFLEKGLGLSKDEQAKLKRMYLE
;
A
#
# COMPACT_ATOMS: atom_id res chain seq x y z
N MET A 1 -20.27 -9.98 -60.40
CA MET A 1 -21.48 -9.31 -59.86
C MET A 1 -21.20 -8.84 -58.44
N MET A 2 -21.33 -7.52 -58.23
CA MET A 2 -21.56 -6.73 -56.99
C MET A 2 -21.10 -7.30 -55.62
N LYS A 3 -20.06 -6.73 -54.98
CA LYS A 3 -20.07 -5.59 -54.02
C LYS A 3 -21.00 -5.75 -52.80
N LYS A 4 -20.43 -5.82 -51.59
CA LYS A 4 -20.52 -4.73 -50.59
C LYS A 4 -19.67 -4.97 -49.33
N THR A 5 -18.77 -4.01 -49.10
CA THR A 5 -18.09 -3.64 -47.84
C THR A 5 -19.06 -2.90 -46.92
N ILE A 6 -18.99 -3.07 -45.60
CA ILE A 6 -19.33 -2.03 -44.61
C ILE A 6 -18.35 -2.08 -43.43
N LEU A 7 -17.54 -1.02 -43.33
CA LEU A 7 -16.90 -0.49 -42.12
C LEU A 7 -17.95 0.39 -41.41
N LEU A 8 -17.99 0.38 -40.07
CA LEU A 8 -18.49 1.53 -39.31
C LEU A 8 -17.49 1.89 -38.21
N GLY A 9 -16.79 3.00 -38.44
CA GLY A 9 -16.30 3.88 -37.39
C GLY A 9 -17.17 5.13 -37.37
N THR A 10 -17.35 5.72 -36.20
CA THR A 10 -17.95 7.05 -36.05
C THR A 10 -17.20 7.81 -34.96
N ALA A 11 -16.29 8.67 -35.42
CA ALA A 11 -15.96 9.91 -34.75
C ALA A 11 -16.89 10.99 -35.31
N LEU A 12 -17.43 11.86 -34.45
CA LEU A 12 -18.04 13.12 -34.88
C LEU A 12 -17.45 14.30 -34.10
N LEU A 13 -17.17 15.35 -34.87
CA LEU A 13 -16.46 16.57 -34.55
C LEU A 13 -17.35 17.66 -33.94
N LEU A 14 -16.66 18.53 -33.21
CA LEU A 14 -16.83 19.98 -32.96
C LEU A 14 -18.11 20.70 -33.42
N SER A 15 -18.60 21.57 -32.54
CA SER A 15 -19.21 22.85 -32.92
C SER A 15 -18.52 24.02 -32.19
N ALA A 16 -17.81 24.85 -32.93
CA ALA A 16 -17.45 26.21 -32.55
C ALA A 16 -18.36 27.17 -33.34
N ALA A 17 -18.84 28.23 -32.69
CA ALA A 17 -19.51 29.35 -33.36
C ALA A 17 -18.72 30.65 -33.11
N PRO A 18 -18.62 31.54 -34.10
CA PRO A 18 -17.80 32.75 -34.04
C PRO A 18 -18.60 33.96 -33.59
N LEU A 19 -17.93 34.97 -33.02
CA LEU A 19 -18.40 36.35 -33.10
C LEU A 19 -17.23 37.26 -33.46
N SER A 20 -17.45 38.04 -34.52
CA SER A 20 -16.61 39.15 -34.94
C SER A 20 -17.53 40.36 -35.09
N ALA A 21 -17.15 41.50 -34.51
CA ALA A 21 -17.37 42.83 -35.07
C ALA A 21 -16.68 43.88 -34.17
N ALA A 22 -15.83 44.69 -34.79
CA ALA A 22 -15.24 45.88 -34.22
C ALA A 22 -16.11 47.10 -34.53
N THR A 23 -16.14 48.08 -33.61
CA THR A 23 -16.35 49.51 -33.91
C THR A 23 -15.57 50.36 -32.91
N ALA A 24 -15.19 51.56 -33.35
CA ALA A 24 -14.10 52.37 -32.82
C ALA A 24 -14.53 53.52 -31.87
N SER A 25 -13.54 53.93 -31.06
CA SER A 25 -13.16 55.30 -30.63
C SER A 25 -14.12 56.19 -29.83
N ALA A 26 -13.71 56.51 -28.60
CA ALA A 26 -13.73 57.87 -28.04
C ALA A 26 -12.67 58.00 -26.92
N ALA A 27 -12.02 59.16 -26.85
CA ALA A 27 -10.84 59.45 -26.02
C ALA A 27 -11.17 60.25 -24.73
N ALA A 28 -10.20 60.22 -23.80
CA ALA A 28 -9.91 61.11 -22.65
C ALA A 28 -10.36 60.65 -21.23
N PRO A 29 -9.69 61.09 -20.14
CA PRO A 29 -8.28 61.44 -19.93
C PRO A 29 -7.61 60.64 -18.78
N ALA A 30 -6.31 60.83 -18.60
CA ALA A 30 -5.45 60.15 -17.63
C ALA A 30 -5.89 60.32 -16.16
N GLY A 31 -6.21 59.20 -15.50
CA GLY A 31 -6.39 59.08 -14.06
C GLY A 31 -5.34 58.14 -13.46
N LYS A 32 -4.57 58.63 -12.49
CA LYS A 32 -3.53 57.87 -11.76
C LYS A 32 -4.12 56.59 -11.15
N ALA A 33 -3.57 55.43 -11.51
CA ALA A 33 -3.86 54.18 -10.83
C ALA A 33 -3.30 54.22 -9.39
N PRO A 34 -4.09 53.86 -8.35
CA PRO A 34 -3.53 53.64 -7.03
C PRO A 34 -2.69 52.36 -7.06
N ALA A 35 -1.45 52.47 -6.59
CA ALA A 35 -0.60 51.32 -6.32
C ALA A 35 -1.19 50.50 -5.17
N SER A 36 -1.96 49.46 -5.49
CA SER A 36 -2.31 48.40 -4.53
C SER A 36 -1.69 47.08 -5.00
N GLY A 37 -0.37 47.01 -4.86
CA GLY A 37 0.37 45.76 -4.92
C GLY A 37 0.06 44.89 -3.70
N ILE A 38 -1.13 44.31 -3.64
CA ILE A 38 -1.30 43.04 -2.92
C ILE A 38 -0.87 41.98 -3.92
N GLN A 39 0.45 41.70 -3.96
CA GLN A 39 0.90 40.42 -4.49
C GLN A 39 0.29 39.36 -3.58
N ALA A 40 -0.85 38.81 -3.98
CA ALA A 40 -1.27 37.52 -3.49
C ALA A 40 -0.07 36.60 -3.71
N LYS A 41 0.60 36.14 -2.63
CA LYS A 41 1.62 35.10 -2.72
C LYS A 41 0.96 33.97 -3.51
N ALA A 42 1.35 33.81 -4.77
CA ALA A 42 0.88 32.68 -5.57
C ALA A 42 1.16 31.44 -4.73
N LYS A 43 0.12 30.67 -4.38
CA LYS A 43 0.29 29.45 -3.59
C LYS A 43 1.34 28.61 -4.33
N GLN A 44 2.50 28.46 -3.71
CA GLN A 44 3.59 27.70 -4.29
C GLN A 44 3.07 26.27 -4.44
N GLY A 45 2.94 25.78 -5.68
CA GLY A 45 2.36 24.47 -5.93
C GLY A 45 3.15 23.36 -5.21
N SER A 46 2.49 22.23 -4.99
CA SER A 46 3.07 21.06 -4.31
C SER A 46 2.79 19.77 -5.07
N PHE A 47 3.54 18.71 -4.76
CA PHE A 47 3.20 17.36 -5.18
C PHE A 47 2.14 16.77 -4.24
N THR A 48 1.10 16.17 -4.81
CA THR A 48 0.00 15.53 -4.04
C THR A 48 0.12 14.02 -3.99
N GLY A 49 0.82 13.41 -4.94
CA GLY A 49 1.01 11.96 -4.99
C GLY A 49 2.04 11.58 -6.05
N ALA A 50 2.66 10.42 -5.86
CA ALA A 50 3.54 9.81 -6.85
C ALA A 50 3.54 8.29 -6.71
N ALA A 51 3.67 7.59 -7.83
CA ALA A 51 3.69 6.13 -7.90
C ALA A 51 4.71 5.66 -8.94
N VAL A 52 5.16 4.42 -8.81
CA VAL A 52 6.03 3.75 -9.78
C VAL A 52 5.40 2.43 -10.17
N GLU A 53 5.32 2.20 -11.47
CA GLU A 53 4.85 0.95 -12.05
C GLU A 53 5.95 0.33 -12.90
N ARG A 54 6.06 -1.00 -12.82
CA ARG A 54 7.00 -1.78 -13.63
C ARG A 54 6.25 -2.58 -14.68
N ALA A 55 6.66 -2.41 -15.93
CA ALA A 55 6.21 -3.22 -17.05
C ALA A 55 6.95 -4.57 -17.08
N LYS A 56 6.38 -5.55 -17.79
CA LYS A 56 6.97 -6.90 -17.94
C LYS A 56 8.36 -6.90 -18.56
N ASP A 57 8.68 -5.90 -19.38
CA ASP A 57 10.00 -5.72 -20.00
C ASP A 57 11.03 -5.07 -19.05
N GLY A 58 10.65 -4.80 -17.80
CA GLY A 58 11.49 -4.16 -16.78
C GLY A 58 11.52 -2.63 -16.85
N THR A 59 10.81 -2.02 -17.80
CA THR A 59 10.68 -0.55 -17.88
C THR A 59 9.87 -0.02 -16.70
N LEU A 60 10.30 1.10 -16.13
CA LEU A 60 9.63 1.80 -15.04
C LEU A 60 8.89 3.04 -15.57
N THR A 61 7.67 3.24 -15.10
CA THR A 61 6.91 4.47 -15.30
C THR A 61 6.66 5.13 -13.95
N LEU A 62 7.24 6.31 -13.77
CA LEU A 62 6.94 7.18 -12.64
C LEU A 62 5.74 8.03 -13.01
N HIS A 63 4.80 8.15 -12.07
CA HIS A 63 3.66 9.06 -12.15
C HIS A 63 3.74 10.05 -10.98
N TRP A 64 3.34 11.30 -11.20
CA TRP A 64 3.16 12.28 -10.14
C TRP A 64 2.01 13.23 -10.42
N GLN A 65 1.45 13.76 -9.34
CA GLN A 65 0.36 14.73 -9.35
C GLN A 65 0.79 15.98 -8.62
N THR A 66 0.32 17.14 -9.10
CA THR A 66 0.69 18.46 -8.56
C THR A 66 -0.53 19.36 -8.45
N THR A 67 -0.57 20.22 -7.42
CA THR A 67 -1.66 21.21 -7.25
C THR A 67 -1.59 22.38 -8.24
N ALA A 68 -0.44 22.59 -8.87
CA ALA A 68 -0.21 23.60 -9.89
C ALA A 68 1.00 23.18 -10.74
N ASN A 69 1.24 23.86 -11.86
CA ASN A 69 2.43 23.62 -12.66
C ASN A 69 3.69 24.09 -11.89
N LEU A 70 4.56 23.14 -11.52
CA LEU A 70 5.81 23.41 -10.79
C LEU A 70 7.00 23.75 -11.70
N GLY A 71 6.78 23.80 -13.02
CA GLY A 71 7.82 24.11 -14.00
C GLY A 71 8.82 22.96 -14.17
N PRO A 72 10.11 23.26 -14.45
CA PRO A 72 11.15 22.26 -14.57
C PRO A 72 11.36 21.46 -13.28
N VAL A 73 11.49 20.15 -13.42
CA VAL A 73 11.81 19.22 -12.33
C VAL A 73 13.02 18.39 -12.68
N LYS A 74 13.75 17.99 -11.64
CA LYS A 74 14.80 16.99 -11.70
C LYS A 74 14.31 15.71 -11.06
N VAL A 75 14.53 14.59 -11.72
CA VAL A 75 14.25 13.25 -11.20
C VAL A 75 15.57 12.64 -10.76
N TYR A 76 15.60 12.11 -9.55
CA TYR A 76 16.74 11.41 -8.96
C TYR A 76 16.36 9.97 -8.64
N TRP A 77 17.35 9.10 -8.54
CA TRP A 77 17.19 7.73 -8.06
C TRP A 77 18.21 7.39 -6.97
N SER A 78 17.92 6.40 -6.13
CA SER A 78 18.83 5.86 -5.11
C SER A 78 18.50 4.41 -4.73
N GLN A 79 19.46 3.70 -4.16
CA GLN A 79 19.27 2.41 -3.48
C GLN A 79 18.82 2.57 -2.01
N SER A 80 18.85 3.80 -1.49
CA SER A 80 18.39 4.14 -0.14
C SER A 80 17.32 5.23 -0.23
N PRO A 81 16.23 5.17 0.56
CA PRO A 81 15.22 6.22 0.59
C PRO A 81 15.75 7.52 1.22
N ASP A 82 16.85 7.48 1.98
CA ASP A 82 17.30 8.63 2.76
C ASP A 82 18.46 9.40 2.10
N SER A 83 19.30 8.72 1.33
CA SER A 83 20.58 9.27 0.86
C SER A 83 21.01 8.69 -0.50
N GLY A 84 22.17 9.08 -1.03
CA GLY A 84 22.75 8.47 -2.24
C GLY A 84 22.08 8.85 -3.56
N TRP A 85 21.34 9.96 -3.58
CA TRP A 85 20.57 10.43 -4.74
C TRP A 85 21.46 10.78 -5.93
N LYS A 86 21.20 10.15 -7.07
CA LYS A 86 21.84 10.42 -8.37
C LYS A 86 20.83 11.00 -9.34
N GLU A 87 21.20 12.06 -10.06
CA GLU A 87 20.31 12.66 -11.08
C GLU A 87 20.06 11.64 -12.20
N LEU A 88 18.79 11.35 -12.48
CA LEU A 88 18.34 10.44 -13.52
C LEU A 88 17.97 11.21 -14.80
N ALA A 89 17.18 12.27 -14.64
CA ALA A 89 16.62 13.02 -15.77
C ALA A 89 16.21 14.45 -15.37
N ARG A 90 16.05 15.30 -16.38
CA ARG A 90 15.43 16.61 -16.29
C ARG A 90 14.19 16.63 -17.16
N THR A 91 13.08 17.13 -16.63
CA THR A 91 11.78 17.13 -17.30
C THR A 91 10.90 18.25 -16.73
N TYR A 92 9.59 18.24 -16.99
CA TYR A 92 8.63 19.21 -16.48
C TYR A 92 7.57 18.54 -15.62
N ALA A 93 7.16 19.21 -14.55
CA ALA A 93 6.09 18.73 -13.68
C ALA A 93 4.78 18.50 -14.45
N SER A 94 4.52 19.32 -15.46
CA SER A 94 3.31 19.26 -16.31
C SER A 94 3.16 17.98 -17.12
N PHE A 95 4.23 17.17 -17.28
CA PHE A 95 4.11 15.87 -17.95
C PHE A 95 3.50 14.79 -17.07
N GLY A 96 3.41 15.02 -15.75
CA GLY A 96 2.78 14.08 -14.81
C GLY A 96 3.51 12.74 -14.66
N GLY A 97 4.69 12.57 -15.25
CA GLY A 97 5.43 11.31 -15.18
C GLY A 97 6.72 11.26 -16.01
N LEU A 98 7.45 10.16 -15.84
CA LEU A 98 8.66 9.82 -16.57
C LEU A 98 8.72 8.31 -16.81
N ARG A 99 8.90 7.89 -18.06
CA ARG A 99 9.22 6.50 -18.40
C ARG A 99 10.73 6.34 -18.53
N THR A 100 11.30 5.33 -17.87
CA THR A 100 12.75 5.08 -17.81
C THR A 100 13.05 3.59 -17.75
N LYS A 101 14.23 3.16 -18.20
CA LYS A 101 14.78 1.86 -17.80
C LYS A 101 15.03 1.85 -16.28
N ASP A 102 14.98 0.67 -15.68
CA ASP A 102 15.43 0.47 -14.31
C ASP A 102 16.92 0.85 -14.19
N PRO A 103 17.28 1.86 -13.37
CA PRO A 103 18.66 2.30 -13.24
C PRO A 103 19.52 1.31 -12.44
N ASN A 104 18.92 0.33 -11.77
CA ASN A 104 19.64 -0.68 -11.00
C ASN A 104 18.88 -2.02 -10.91
N PRO A 105 18.80 -2.78 -12.03
CA PRO A 105 18.06 -4.04 -12.08
C PRO A 105 18.44 -5.02 -10.97
N GLY A 106 17.43 -5.71 -10.43
CA GLY A 106 17.62 -6.69 -9.35
C GLY A 106 17.94 -6.08 -7.98
N SER A 107 17.71 -4.77 -7.81
CA SER A 107 17.81 -4.07 -6.52
C SER A 107 16.60 -3.17 -6.30
N ARG A 108 16.30 -2.86 -5.04
CA ARG A 108 15.28 -1.86 -4.72
C ARG A 108 15.76 -0.47 -5.12
N VAL A 109 14.90 0.29 -5.79
CA VAL A 109 15.17 1.66 -6.26
C VAL A 109 14.09 2.60 -5.72
N TYR A 110 14.54 3.76 -5.24
CA TYR A 110 13.71 4.87 -4.82
C TYR A 110 13.93 6.03 -5.77
N PHE A 111 12.89 6.81 -6.01
CA PHE A 111 12.90 7.99 -6.87
C PHE A 111 12.53 9.22 -6.07
N LYS A 112 13.13 10.35 -6.45
CA LYS A 112 12.80 11.66 -5.91
C LYS A 112 12.61 12.65 -7.04
N VAL A 113 11.44 13.27 -7.11
CA VAL A 113 11.15 14.35 -8.06
C VAL A 113 11.25 15.66 -7.30
N LYS A 114 12.08 16.59 -7.79
CA LYS A 114 12.31 17.89 -7.14
C LYS A 114 12.12 19.03 -8.14
N ALA A 115 11.22 19.95 -7.82
CA ALA A 115 11.03 21.19 -8.55
C ALA A 115 12.06 22.26 -8.16
N ALA A 116 12.28 23.24 -9.03
CA ALA A 116 13.13 24.39 -8.73
C ALA A 116 12.64 25.20 -7.53
N SER A 117 11.33 25.19 -7.25
CA SER A 117 10.70 25.82 -6.09
C SER A 117 11.10 25.20 -4.75
N GLY A 118 11.74 24.03 -4.76
CA GLY A 118 12.06 23.24 -3.57
C GLY A 118 11.03 22.16 -3.24
N ALA A 119 9.82 22.20 -3.82
CA ALA A 119 8.84 21.14 -3.68
C ALA A 119 9.43 19.81 -4.16
N ALA A 120 9.23 18.75 -3.38
CA ALA A 120 9.75 17.42 -3.70
C ALA A 120 8.79 16.32 -3.27
N ILE A 121 8.90 15.17 -3.92
CA ILE A 121 8.21 13.94 -3.53
C ILE A 121 9.13 12.74 -3.75
N THR A 122 9.15 11.83 -2.77
CA THR A 122 9.82 10.54 -2.84
C THR A 122 8.80 9.47 -3.20
N THR A 123 9.16 8.54 -4.08
CA THR A 123 8.30 7.41 -4.48
C THR A 123 9.14 6.18 -4.80
N ALA A 124 8.52 5.00 -4.78
CA ALA A 124 9.11 3.74 -5.17
C ALA A 124 8.00 2.79 -5.63
N GLU A 125 8.39 1.62 -6.15
CA GLU A 125 7.44 0.53 -6.38
C GLU A 125 6.86 0.08 -5.03
N ARG A 126 5.52 0.12 -4.94
CA ARG A 126 4.79 -0.34 -3.75
C ARG A 126 4.86 -1.85 -3.62
N LEU A 127 4.38 -2.58 -4.63
CA LEU A 127 4.53 -4.02 -4.73
C LEU A 127 5.98 -4.32 -5.15
N LEU A 128 6.69 -5.13 -4.36
CA LEU A 128 8.05 -5.51 -4.71
C LEU A 128 8.00 -6.56 -5.83
N PRO A 129 8.93 -6.52 -6.80
CA PRO A 129 8.96 -7.46 -7.93
C PRO A 129 9.57 -8.80 -7.52
N LEU A 130 8.99 -9.45 -6.51
CA LEU A 130 9.40 -10.77 -6.03
C LEU A 130 8.66 -11.86 -6.79
N GLN A 131 9.33 -12.98 -7.04
CA GLN A 131 8.73 -14.14 -7.70
C GLN A 131 8.00 -15.04 -6.69
N GLY A 132 8.59 -15.21 -5.51
CA GLY A 132 8.12 -16.14 -4.49
C GLY A 132 7.08 -15.61 -3.52
N ALA A 133 6.71 -14.33 -3.61
CA ALA A 133 5.74 -13.67 -2.74
C ALA A 133 4.80 -12.80 -3.58
N THR A 134 3.50 -12.90 -3.35
CA THR A 134 2.48 -12.21 -4.16
C THR A 134 2.03 -10.91 -3.54
N ASN A 135 2.18 -10.77 -2.23
CA ASN A 135 1.59 -9.69 -1.45
C ASN A 135 2.64 -8.84 -0.70
N PHE A 136 3.92 -8.99 -1.04
CA PHE A 136 5.04 -8.24 -0.44
C PHE A 136 5.05 -6.80 -0.94
N ARG A 137 4.74 -5.85 -0.04
CA ARG A 137 4.70 -4.43 -0.38
C ARG A 137 5.21 -3.51 0.72
N ASP A 138 5.66 -2.34 0.29
CA ASP A 138 6.09 -1.22 1.13
C ASP A 138 4.87 -0.38 1.56
N LEU A 139 4.85 0.02 2.83
CA LEU A 139 3.84 0.88 3.44
C LEU A 139 4.17 2.38 3.33
N GLY A 140 5.26 2.74 2.64
CA GLY A 140 5.65 4.10 2.34
C GLY A 140 4.70 4.83 1.40
N GLY A 141 4.82 6.15 1.35
CA GLY A 141 4.09 7.04 0.44
C GLY A 141 2.68 7.41 0.87
N TYR A 142 2.12 6.80 1.93
CA TYR A 142 0.82 7.21 2.45
C TYR A 142 0.90 8.57 3.14
N LYS A 143 -0.10 9.42 2.89
CA LYS A 143 -0.21 10.75 3.49
C LYS A 143 -0.91 10.66 4.84
N THR A 144 -0.40 11.41 5.80
CA THR A 144 -1.02 11.61 7.11
C THR A 144 -1.99 12.79 7.07
N ALA A 145 -2.91 12.86 8.03
CA ALA A 145 -3.87 13.96 8.15
C ALA A 145 -3.21 15.34 8.33
N ASP A 146 -2.00 15.39 8.90
CA ASP A 146 -1.19 16.60 9.07
C ASP A 146 -0.25 16.89 7.88
N GLY A 147 -0.37 16.14 6.77
CA GLY A 147 0.29 16.43 5.49
C GLY A 147 1.68 15.81 5.31
N LYS A 148 2.20 15.10 6.31
CA LYS A 148 3.44 14.31 6.21
C LYS A 148 3.24 13.05 5.36
N THR A 149 4.33 12.39 5.02
CA THR A 149 4.32 11.13 4.26
C THR A 149 5.00 10.02 5.06
N VAL A 150 4.44 8.81 5.05
CA VAL A 150 5.15 7.61 5.55
C VAL A 150 6.38 7.36 4.68
N LYS A 151 7.57 7.31 5.29
CA LYS A 151 8.84 7.07 4.60
C LYS A 151 8.84 5.73 3.89
N TRP A 152 9.29 5.73 2.65
CA TRP A 152 9.55 4.52 1.89
C TRP A 152 10.70 3.71 2.49
N GLY A 153 10.65 2.40 2.33
CA GLY A 153 11.73 1.49 2.69
C GLY A 153 11.86 1.16 4.17
N LYS A 154 10.88 1.55 4.99
CA LYS A 154 10.97 1.40 6.46
C LYS A 154 10.03 0.35 7.03
N LEU A 155 8.83 0.23 6.47
CA LEU A 155 7.78 -0.67 6.94
C LEU A 155 7.21 -1.42 5.74
N PHE A 156 7.15 -2.74 5.85
CA PHE A 156 6.69 -3.63 4.81
C PHE A 156 5.68 -4.63 5.37
N ARG A 157 4.87 -5.18 4.47
CA ARG A 157 3.97 -6.30 4.74
C ARG A 157 4.10 -7.35 3.66
N SER A 158 3.87 -8.61 3.99
CA SER A 158 3.94 -9.72 3.02
C SER A 158 2.98 -10.87 3.36
N ASP A 159 2.73 -11.72 2.37
CA ASP A 159 2.41 -13.14 2.54
C ASP A 159 3.65 -13.94 2.99
N GLU A 160 3.50 -15.26 3.17
CA GLU A 160 4.59 -16.14 3.61
C GLU A 160 5.80 -16.08 2.67
N LEU A 161 6.99 -16.31 3.24
CA LEU A 161 8.25 -16.15 2.52
C LEU A 161 8.85 -17.49 2.07
N ALA A 162 8.20 -18.60 2.39
CA ALA A 162 8.64 -19.95 2.00
C ALA A 162 8.85 -20.12 0.48
N GLY A 163 8.13 -19.35 -0.34
CA GLY A 163 8.25 -19.39 -1.80
C GLY A 163 9.40 -18.56 -2.37
N LEU A 164 10.10 -17.75 -1.57
CA LEU A 164 11.13 -16.83 -2.06
C LEU A 164 12.25 -17.57 -2.81
N THR A 165 12.55 -17.09 -4.01
CA THR A 165 13.67 -17.59 -4.82
C THR A 165 15.00 -17.03 -4.32
N ALA A 166 16.12 -17.62 -4.77
CA ALA A 166 17.46 -17.07 -4.48
C ALA A 166 17.62 -15.61 -4.95
N SER A 167 17.00 -15.24 -6.09
CA SER A 167 16.98 -13.85 -6.56
C SER A 167 16.16 -12.92 -5.66
N ASP A 168 15.05 -13.41 -5.09
CA ASP A 168 14.23 -12.62 -4.18
C ASP A 168 14.98 -12.36 -2.86
N ILE A 169 15.65 -13.39 -2.33
CA ILE A 169 16.49 -13.28 -1.12
C ILE A 169 17.61 -12.25 -1.36
N ALA A 170 18.30 -12.34 -2.49
CA ALA A 170 19.35 -11.38 -2.85
C ALA A 170 18.80 -9.94 -3.02
N TYR A 171 17.60 -9.80 -3.59
CA TYR A 171 16.92 -8.51 -3.72
C TYR A 171 16.59 -7.91 -2.35
N LEU A 172 16.02 -8.70 -1.44
CA LEU A 172 15.65 -8.26 -0.09
C LEU A 172 16.86 -7.98 0.80
N GLN A 173 17.95 -8.74 0.65
CA GLN A 173 19.21 -8.43 1.30
C GLN A 173 19.74 -7.06 0.85
N LYS A 174 19.74 -6.79 -0.47
CA LYS A 174 20.19 -5.50 -1.03
C LYS A 174 19.27 -4.33 -0.69
N SER A 175 17.99 -4.58 -0.41
CA SER A 175 17.05 -3.53 0.02
C SER A 175 17.34 -3.04 1.43
N GLY A 176 18.19 -3.76 2.17
CA GLY A 176 18.54 -3.43 3.55
C GLY A 176 17.49 -3.89 4.57
N LEU A 177 16.65 -4.87 4.22
CA LEU A 177 15.70 -5.48 5.16
C LEU A 177 16.41 -5.92 6.44
N LYS A 178 15.89 -5.53 7.60
CA LYS A 178 16.51 -5.77 8.92
C LYS A 178 15.74 -6.71 9.80
N THR A 179 14.42 -6.74 9.68
CA THR A 179 13.57 -7.50 10.61
C THR A 179 12.44 -8.17 9.85
N ILE A 180 12.23 -9.45 10.16
CA ILE A 180 11.11 -10.26 9.67
C ILE A 180 10.29 -10.66 10.89
N VAL A 181 9.02 -10.29 10.92
CA VAL A 181 8.08 -10.63 11.98
C VAL A 181 7.07 -11.64 11.43
N ASP A 182 7.12 -12.87 11.96
CA ASP A 182 6.28 -13.96 11.50
C ASP A 182 5.12 -14.23 12.46
N TYR A 183 3.90 -13.95 12.00
CA TYR A 183 2.64 -14.15 12.74
C TYR A 183 2.02 -15.54 12.60
N ARG A 184 2.65 -16.42 11.82
CA ARG A 184 2.17 -17.78 11.61
C ARG A 184 2.26 -18.61 12.87
N THR A 185 1.36 -19.56 13.04
CA THR A 185 1.44 -20.59 14.08
C THR A 185 2.64 -21.50 13.85
N ASP A 186 2.99 -22.33 14.82
CA ASP A 186 4.13 -23.23 14.68
C ASP A 186 3.91 -24.29 13.59
N ASP A 187 2.68 -24.76 13.41
CA ASP A 187 2.34 -25.71 12.35
C ASP A 187 2.47 -25.10 10.95
N GLU A 188 2.02 -23.85 10.79
CA GLU A 188 2.18 -23.10 9.54
C GLU A 188 3.67 -22.93 9.19
N VAL A 189 4.51 -22.58 10.17
CA VAL A 189 5.98 -22.46 9.97
C VAL A 189 6.62 -23.81 9.68
N LYS A 190 6.24 -24.86 10.39
CA LYS A 190 6.79 -26.22 10.19
C LYS A 190 6.44 -26.75 8.78
N SER A 191 5.23 -26.48 8.31
CA SER A 191 4.77 -26.89 6.98
C SER A 191 5.48 -26.13 5.87
N LYS A 192 5.71 -24.82 6.07
CA LYS A 192 6.30 -23.93 5.08
C LYS A 192 7.34 -23.00 5.72
N PRO A 193 8.54 -23.50 6.03
CA PRO A 193 9.57 -22.70 6.68
C PRO A 193 10.04 -21.57 5.76
N ASP A 194 10.23 -20.38 6.31
CA ASP A 194 10.83 -19.28 5.56
C ASP A 194 12.33 -19.53 5.35
N PRO A 195 12.89 -19.12 4.20
CA PRO A 195 14.32 -19.11 4.01
C PRO A 195 14.98 -18.03 4.86
N ALA A 196 16.22 -18.25 5.23
CA ALA A 196 17.03 -17.20 5.86
C ALA A 196 17.32 -16.08 4.85
N ILE A 197 17.12 -14.82 5.28
CA ILE A 197 17.51 -13.63 4.52
C ILE A 197 18.73 -13.01 5.21
N PRO A 198 19.94 -13.08 4.62
CA PRO A 198 21.14 -12.57 5.28
C PRO A 198 21.02 -11.08 5.63
N GLY A 199 21.37 -10.74 6.87
CA GLY A 199 21.29 -9.37 7.39
C GLY A 199 19.93 -8.97 7.96
N ALA A 200 18.92 -9.85 7.90
CA ALA A 200 17.63 -9.68 8.57
C ALA A 200 17.49 -10.62 9.78
N ALA A 201 17.07 -10.08 10.91
CA ALA A 201 16.68 -10.84 12.09
C ALA A 201 15.27 -11.42 11.90
N TYR A 202 15.10 -12.69 12.23
CA TYR A 202 13.80 -13.38 12.15
C TYR A 202 13.18 -13.51 13.55
N VAL A 203 11.96 -12.99 13.71
CA VAL A 203 11.25 -12.90 14.98
C VAL A 203 9.93 -13.65 14.88
N ARG A 204 9.82 -14.75 15.64
CA ARG A 204 8.55 -15.45 15.87
C ARG A 204 7.62 -14.58 16.74
N ASN A 205 6.41 -14.35 16.27
CA ASN A 205 5.40 -13.55 16.94
C ASN A 205 3.96 -14.00 16.60
N PRO A 206 3.59 -15.27 16.85
CA PRO A 206 2.29 -15.80 16.43
C PRO A 206 1.13 -14.97 16.98
N VAL A 207 0.18 -14.60 16.13
CA VAL A 207 -1.03 -13.85 16.52
C VAL A 207 -2.09 -14.76 17.15
N PHE A 208 -2.17 -16.00 16.67
CA PHE A 208 -3.05 -17.02 17.22
C PHE A 208 -2.22 -18.14 17.86
N GLY A 209 -2.70 -18.70 18.97
CA GLY A 209 -2.13 -19.91 19.56
C GLY A 209 -2.48 -21.17 18.76
N GLN A 210 -2.08 -22.35 19.26
CA GLN A 210 -2.35 -23.65 18.61
C GLN A 210 -3.83 -24.09 18.60
N SER A 211 -4.73 -23.30 19.19
CA SER A 211 -6.18 -23.59 19.25
C SER A 211 -7.03 -22.37 18.87
N GLY A 212 -6.47 -21.43 18.10
CA GLY A 212 -7.16 -20.20 17.68
C GLY A 212 -7.87 -20.36 16.33
N SER A 213 -8.69 -19.36 15.96
CA SER A 213 -9.48 -19.35 14.71
C SER A 213 -8.71 -19.70 13.42
N GLY A 214 -7.39 -19.49 13.38
CA GLY A 214 -6.53 -19.93 12.28
C GLY A 214 -6.45 -21.46 12.10
N THR A 215 -6.48 -22.25 13.18
CA THR A 215 -6.50 -23.71 13.10
C THR A 215 -7.85 -24.24 12.60
N ASP A 216 -8.93 -23.58 12.99
CA ASP A 216 -10.28 -23.95 12.56
C ASP A 216 -10.44 -23.73 11.04
N ILE A 217 -9.99 -22.59 10.52
CA ILE A 217 -10.02 -22.30 9.06
C ILE A 217 -9.23 -23.37 8.28
N MET A 218 -8.04 -23.74 8.75
CA MET A 218 -7.23 -24.79 8.10
C MET A 218 -7.92 -26.15 8.14
N SER A 219 -8.57 -26.49 9.26
CA SER A 219 -9.35 -27.72 9.39
C SER A 219 -10.52 -27.76 8.39
N PHE A 220 -11.30 -26.68 8.29
CA PHE A 220 -12.41 -26.60 7.34
C PHE A 220 -11.95 -26.65 5.89
N MET A 221 -10.84 -25.98 5.54
CA MET A 221 -10.26 -26.08 4.20
C MET A 221 -9.80 -27.51 3.87
N ALA A 222 -9.30 -28.25 4.85
CA ALA A 222 -8.87 -29.63 4.66
C ALA A 222 -10.04 -30.62 4.57
N SER A 223 -11.10 -30.42 5.37
CA SER A 223 -12.27 -31.32 5.41
C SER A 223 -13.30 -31.04 4.32
N GLY A 224 -13.33 -29.83 3.77
CA GLY A 224 -14.34 -29.40 2.79
C GLY A 224 -15.68 -29.01 3.40
N GLU A 225 -15.78 -28.95 4.73
CA GLU A 225 -17.02 -28.65 5.47
C GLU A 225 -17.29 -27.13 5.55
N PHE A 226 -17.29 -26.46 4.39
CA PHE A 226 -17.44 -25.00 4.28
C PHE A 226 -18.83 -24.51 4.71
N ASP A 227 -19.85 -25.36 4.63
CA ASP A 227 -21.21 -25.11 5.11
C ASP A 227 -21.27 -24.88 6.63
N LYS A 228 -20.33 -25.46 7.38
CA LYS A 228 -20.23 -25.30 8.84
C LYS A 228 -19.59 -23.98 9.27
N MET A 229 -19.06 -23.18 8.33
CA MET A 229 -18.38 -21.91 8.63
C MET A 229 -19.34 -20.71 8.76
N GLY A 230 -20.66 -20.94 8.66
CA GLY A 230 -21.66 -19.87 8.74
C GLY A 230 -21.76 -19.06 7.45
N LYS A 231 -22.06 -17.77 7.55
CA LYS A 231 -22.22 -16.93 6.35
C LYS A 231 -20.84 -16.56 5.77
N PRO A 232 -20.76 -16.30 4.44
CA PRO A 232 -19.52 -15.87 3.82
C PRO A 232 -18.87 -14.69 4.55
N GLY A 233 -17.69 -14.94 5.13
CA GLY A 233 -16.88 -13.93 5.82
C GLY A 233 -17.13 -13.80 7.33
N ASP A 234 -18.09 -14.51 7.92
CA ASP A 234 -18.37 -14.44 9.36
C ASP A 234 -17.14 -14.81 10.19
N VAL A 235 -16.44 -15.90 9.82
CA VAL A 235 -15.23 -16.36 10.51
C VAL A 235 -14.11 -15.32 10.49
N LEU A 236 -13.88 -14.66 9.34
CA LEU A 236 -12.85 -13.62 9.24
C LEU A 236 -13.25 -12.33 9.96
N THR A 237 -14.54 -12.00 9.96
CA THR A 237 -15.07 -10.88 10.73
C THR A 237 -14.88 -11.11 12.24
N ALA A 238 -15.19 -12.32 12.74
CA ALA A 238 -14.95 -12.71 14.13
C ALA A 238 -13.46 -12.70 14.47
N ALA A 239 -12.62 -13.33 13.62
CA ALA A 239 -11.18 -13.37 13.85
C ALA A 239 -10.54 -11.97 13.93
N ASN A 240 -11.02 -10.99 13.15
CA ASN A 240 -10.55 -9.61 13.23
C ASN A 240 -10.96 -8.91 14.55
N ARG A 241 -12.09 -9.27 15.16
CA ARG A 241 -12.46 -8.81 16.51
C ARG A 241 -11.57 -9.47 17.57
N ASP A 242 -11.35 -10.78 17.48
CA ASP A 242 -10.55 -11.54 18.45
C ASP A 242 -9.12 -11.01 18.55
N MET A 243 -8.54 -10.56 17.43
CA MET A 243 -7.21 -9.95 17.40
C MET A 243 -7.14 -8.60 18.16
N VAL A 244 -8.25 -7.90 18.35
CA VAL A 244 -8.35 -6.70 19.21
C VAL A 244 -8.44 -7.08 20.68
N ASP A 245 -9.04 -8.24 20.97
CA ASP A 245 -9.19 -8.77 22.32
C ASP A 245 -7.87 -9.34 22.88
N SER A 246 -6.99 -9.82 22.01
CA SER A 246 -5.68 -10.39 22.36
C SER A 246 -4.53 -9.76 21.55
N PRO A 247 -4.18 -8.48 21.80
CA PRO A 247 -3.31 -7.73 20.90
C PRO A 247 -1.81 -7.88 21.17
N SER A 248 -1.38 -8.91 21.94
CA SER A 248 0.02 -9.05 22.42
C SER A 248 1.05 -9.07 21.29
N ALA A 249 0.75 -9.74 20.18
CA ALA A 249 1.61 -9.75 19.01
C ALA A 249 1.82 -8.34 18.42
N TYR A 250 0.78 -7.50 18.46
CA TYR A 250 0.85 -6.11 17.99
C TYR A 250 1.56 -5.20 18.99
N VAL A 251 1.47 -5.46 20.30
CA VAL A 251 2.33 -4.77 21.29
C VAL A 251 3.80 -4.98 20.95
N LYS A 252 4.22 -6.24 20.77
CA LYS A 252 5.60 -6.60 20.39
C LYS A 252 6.00 -6.00 19.04
N LEU A 253 5.07 -5.90 18.08
CA LEU A 253 5.31 -5.21 16.80
C LEU A 253 5.73 -3.76 17.03
N PHE A 254 5.02 -3.04 17.89
CA PHE A 254 5.33 -1.64 18.19
C PHE A 254 6.62 -1.47 19.01
N ASP A 255 6.95 -2.41 19.90
CA ASP A 255 8.26 -2.44 20.56
C ASP A 255 9.40 -2.48 19.53
N MET A 256 9.28 -3.35 18.51
CA MET A 256 10.24 -3.41 17.41
C MET A 256 10.23 -2.15 16.56
N MET A 257 9.07 -1.55 16.29
CA MET A 257 9.04 -0.28 15.55
C MET A 257 9.70 0.87 16.30
N LEU A 258 9.65 0.87 17.63
CA LEU A 258 10.28 1.87 18.50
C LEU A 258 11.80 1.72 18.58
N ASP A 259 12.34 0.57 18.15
CA ASP A 259 13.78 0.31 18.04
C ASP A 259 14.30 0.69 16.62
N PRO A 260 15.14 1.72 16.50
CA PRO A 260 15.72 2.10 15.21
C PRO A 260 16.56 1.00 14.55
N ALA A 261 17.14 0.06 15.31
CA ALA A 261 17.92 -1.05 14.76
C ALA A 261 17.03 -2.06 14.01
N SER A 262 15.73 -2.07 14.32
CA SER A 262 14.75 -2.96 13.70
C SER A 262 14.11 -2.39 12.43
N ALA A 263 14.35 -1.11 12.10
CA ALA A 263 13.73 -0.42 10.95
C ALA A 263 14.12 -1.04 9.59
N ALA A 264 13.26 -0.90 8.58
CA ALA A 264 13.17 -1.81 7.42
C ALA A 264 12.65 -3.20 7.86
N LEU A 265 11.48 -3.16 8.50
CA LEU A 265 10.77 -4.28 9.09
C LEU A 265 9.67 -4.77 8.14
N VAL A 266 9.63 -6.08 7.88
CA VAL A 266 8.48 -6.74 7.25
C VAL A 266 7.72 -7.56 8.29
N GLN A 267 6.40 -7.40 8.32
CA GLN A 267 5.51 -8.33 9.03
C GLN A 267 4.75 -9.20 8.03
N HIS A 268 4.57 -10.47 8.35
CA HIS A 268 3.83 -11.37 7.48
C HIS A 268 3.07 -12.45 8.25
N CYS A 269 2.14 -13.08 7.53
CA CYS A 269 1.46 -14.31 7.92
C CYS A 269 1.36 -15.19 6.66
N THR A 270 0.54 -16.23 6.65
CA THR A 270 0.42 -17.14 5.49
C THR A 270 0.06 -16.42 4.19
N ALA A 271 -1.00 -15.63 4.20
CA ALA A 271 -1.47 -14.92 3.00
C ALA A 271 -1.26 -13.40 3.05
N GLY A 272 -0.76 -12.89 4.17
CA GLY A 272 -0.49 -11.47 4.33
C GLY A 272 -1.75 -10.59 4.31
N LYS A 273 -2.92 -11.13 4.64
CA LYS A 273 -4.22 -10.43 4.57
C LYS A 273 -4.75 -10.02 5.94
N ASP A 274 -5.17 -10.95 6.79
CA ASP A 274 -5.91 -10.62 8.03
C ASP A 274 -4.97 -10.23 9.18
N ARG A 275 -4.20 -11.17 9.73
CA ARG A 275 -3.22 -10.93 10.81
C ARG A 275 -2.25 -9.79 10.47
N THR A 276 -1.69 -9.84 9.26
CA THR A 276 -0.79 -8.80 8.72
C THR A 276 -1.54 -7.51 8.38
N GLY A 277 -2.79 -7.60 7.93
CA GLY A 277 -3.59 -6.43 7.56
C GLY A 277 -3.98 -5.60 8.76
N LEU A 278 -4.39 -6.23 9.86
CA LEU A 278 -4.60 -5.51 11.12
C LEU A 278 -3.29 -4.90 11.63
N GLY A 279 -2.18 -5.63 11.60
CA GLY A 279 -0.88 -5.08 11.98
C GLY A 279 -0.49 -3.87 11.12
N SER A 280 -0.71 -3.93 9.81
CA SER A 280 -0.41 -2.83 8.88
C SER A 280 -1.36 -1.64 9.09
N ALA A 281 -2.63 -1.92 9.39
CA ALA A 281 -3.60 -0.89 9.72
C ALA A 281 -3.20 -0.13 10.99
N LEU A 282 -2.81 -0.85 12.04
CA LEU A 282 -2.35 -0.25 13.29
C LEU A 282 -1.10 0.61 13.09
N MET A 283 -0.11 0.12 12.32
CA MET A 283 1.08 0.90 11.96
C MET A 283 0.70 2.24 11.31
N LEU A 284 -0.16 2.21 10.29
CA LEU A 284 -0.55 3.40 9.54
C LEU A 284 -1.39 4.36 10.38
N LEU A 285 -2.32 3.84 11.20
CA LEU A 285 -3.16 4.63 12.11
C LEU A 285 -2.31 5.33 13.19
N ALA A 286 -1.34 4.64 13.79
CA ALA A 286 -0.42 5.23 14.77
C ALA A 286 0.44 6.36 14.17
N LEU A 287 0.73 6.27 12.87
CA LEU A 287 1.42 7.32 12.12
C LEU A 287 0.48 8.46 11.69
N GLY A 288 -0.83 8.34 11.87
CA GLY A 288 -1.82 9.37 11.54
C GLY A 288 -2.31 9.34 10.10
N VAL A 289 -2.18 8.21 9.41
CA VAL A 289 -2.79 8.00 8.09
C VAL A 289 -4.31 7.89 8.24
N PRO A 290 -5.12 8.56 7.39
CA PRO A 290 -6.57 8.49 7.46
C PRO A 290 -7.11 7.06 7.36
N LYS A 291 -8.16 6.75 8.14
CA LYS A 291 -8.78 5.42 8.20
C LYS A 291 -9.19 4.91 6.82
N GLU A 292 -9.71 5.79 5.96
CA GLU A 292 -10.16 5.45 4.61
C GLU A 292 -8.99 4.94 3.75
N THR A 293 -7.83 5.59 3.86
CA THR A 293 -6.59 5.17 3.19
C THR A 293 -6.07 3.84 3.75
N VAL A 294 -6.22 3.62 5.05
CA VAL A 294 -5.85 2.35 5.69
C VAL A 294 -6.71 1.20 5.19
N VAL A 295 -8.03 1.40 5.07
CA VAL A 295 -8.93 0.40 4.46
C VAL A 295 -8.56 0.15 3.00
N GLN A 296 -8.18 1.20 2.24
CA GLN A 296 -7.71 1.03 0.86
C GLN A 296 -6.45 0.16 0.77
N ASP A 297 -5.43 0.34 1.65
CA ASP A 297 -4.26 -0.56 1.67
C ASP A 297 -4.64 -2.01 2.02
N PHE A 298 -5.53 -2.17 3.00
CA PHE A 298 -6.03 -3.49 3.38
C PHE A 298 -6.61 -4.23 2.16
N MET A 299 -7.47 -3.54 1.40
CA MET A 299 -8.13 -4.05 0.20
C MET A 299 -7.18 -4.32 -0.99
N LEU A 300 -5.97 -3.72 -1.02
CA LEU A 300 -4.98 -4.04 -2.07
C LEU A 300 -4.60 -5.51 -2.10
N SER A 301 -4.80 -6.26 -1.01
CA SER A 301 -4.56 -7.69 -0.98
C SER A 301 -5.39 -8.45 -2.04
N ASN A 302 -6.61 -8.02 -2.34
CA ASN A 302 -7.41 -8.62 -3.41
C ASN A 302 -6.78 -8.41 -4.77
N LYS A 303 -6.29 -7.19 -5.05
CA LYS A 303 -5.62 -6.86 -6.31
C LYS A 303 -4.35 -7.69 -6.50
N TYR A 304 -3.50 -7.75 -5.49
CA TYR A 304 -2.20 -8.41 -5.61
C TYR A 304 -2.29 -9.94 -5.58
N ARG A 305 -3.35 -10.48 -4.96
CA ARG A 305 -3.58 -11.92 -4.87
C ARG A 305 -4.64 -12.44 -5.83
N GLU A 306 -5.21 -11.61 -6.71
CA GLU A 306 -6.33 -11.97 -7.60
C GLU A 306 -6.10 -13.30 -8.32
N ALA A 307 -4.95 -13.44 -8.99
CA ALA A 307 -4.61 -14.65 -9.73
C ALA A 307 -4.48 -15.88 -8.82
N TYR A 308 -3.85 -15.71 -7.64
CA TYR A 308 -3.72 -16.78 -6.65
C TYR A 308 -5.08 -17.19 -6.10
N ASN A 309 -5.89 -16.22 -5.68
CA ASN A 309 -7.20 -16.43 -5.09
C ASN A 309 -8.11 -17.15 -6.09
N LYS A 310 -8.14 -16.70 -7.35
CA LYS A 310 -8.90 -17.37 -8.40
C LYS A 310 -8.46 -18.84 -8.58
N ALA A 311 -7.15 -19.09 -8.70
CA ALA A 311 -6.64 -20.44 -8.88
C ALA A 311 -6.95 -21.34 -7.67
N ALA A 312 -6.85 -20.81 -6.45
CA ALA A 312 -7.15 -21.53 -5.21
C ALA A 312 -8.65 -21.88 -5.11
N VAL A 313 -9.53 -20.92 -5.41
CA VAL A 313 -10.99 -21.15 -5.46
C VAL A 313 -11.31 -22.22 -6.51
N ASP A 314 -10.82 -22.07 -7.75
CA ASP A 314 -11.08 -23.03 -8.83
C ASP A 314 -10.59 -24.45 -8.46
N ALA A 315 -9.43 -24.55 -7.80
CA ALA A 315 -8.88 -25.82 -7.32
C ALA A 315 -9.75 -26.46 -6.23
N MET A 316 -10.21 -25.69 -5.23
CA MET A 316 -11.08 -26.20 -4.17
C MET A 316 -12.45 -26.62 -4.70
N VAL A 317 -13.05 -25.83 -5.60
CA VAL A 317 -14.32 -26.17 -6.26
C VAL A 317 -14.21 -27.51 -6.98
N LYS A 318 -13.11 -27.71 -7.71
CA LYS A 318 -12.84 -28.98 -8.38
C LYS A 318 -12.58 -30.13 -7.41
N GLN A 319 -11.74 -29.92 -6.39
CA GLN A 319 -11.34 -30.96 -5.43
C GLN A 319 -12.53 -31.51 -4.65
N PHE A 320 -13.43 -30.63 -4.20
CA PHE A 320 -14.58 -31.01 -3.38
C PHE A 320 -15.88 -31.16 -4.19
N ASN A 321 -15.80 -31.07 -5.53
CA ASN A 321 -16.95 -31.18 -6.44
C ASN A 321 -18.12 -30.26 -6.03
N LEU A 322 -17.81 -29.01 -5.70
CA LEU A 322 -18.77 -28.07 -5.14
C LEU A 322 -19.67 -27.51 -6.24
N THR A 323 -20.99 -27.66 -6.04
CA THR A 323 -22.03 -27.09 -6.91
C THR A 323 -22.89 -26.04 -6.20
N ASP A 324 -22.85 -25.99 -4.87
CA ASP A 324 -23.57 -24.98 -4.07
C ASP A 324 -22.86 -23.63 -4.17
N GLU A 325 -23.56 -22.63 -4.70
CA GLU A 325 -23.06 -21.26 -4.85
C GLU A 325 -22.71 -20.63 -3.50
N ASN A 326 -23.43 -20.95 -2.43
CA ASN A 326 -23.15 -20.42 -1.10
C ASN A 326 -21.83 -20.98 -0.55
N ALA A 327 -21.58 -22.28 -0.68
CA ALA A 327 -20.29 -22.88 -0.30
C ALA A 327 -19.12 -22.29 -1.11
N ILE A 328 -19.31 -22.06 -2.42
CA ILE A 328 -18.30 -21.40 -3.26
C ILE A 328 -18.04 -19.97 -2.78
N GLU A 329 -19.08 -19.24 -2.38
CA GLU A 329 -18.97 -17.87 -1.86
C GLU A 329 -18.27 -17.82 -0.50
N VAL A 330 -18.46 -18.81 0.38
CA VAL A 330 -17.69 -18.96 1.62
C VAL A 330 -16.19 -19.10 1.31
N ILE A 331 -15.82 -19.93 0.33
CA ILE A 331 -14.40 -20.10 -0.05
C ILE A 331 -13.83 -18.79 -0.61
N LYS A 332 -14.56 -18.11 -1.49
CA LYS A 332 -14.15 -16.79 -2.00
C LYS A 332 -13.95 -15.80 -0.86
N ALA A 333 -14.89 -15.73 0.09
CA ALA A 333 -14.81 -14.89 1.27
C ALA A 333 -13.57 -15.18 2.13
N LEU A 334 -13.17 -16.45 2.24
CA LEU A 334 -11.94 -16.86 2.92
C LEU A 334 -10.67 -16.48 2.15
N MET A 335 -10.69 -16.51 0.81
CA MET A 335 -9.51 -16.20 -0.01
C MET A 335 -9.29 -14.70 -0.15
N ASP A 336 -10.36 -13.93 -0.26
CA ASP A 336 -10.35 -12.47 -0.39
C ASP A 336 -10.26 -11.76 0.97
N VAL A 337 -10.10 -10.45 0.91
CA VAL A 337 -10.38 -9.52 2.00
C VAL A 337 -11.62 -8.69 1.67
N ARG A 338 -12.39 -8.33 2.69
CA ARG A 338 -13.56 -7.46 2.54
C ARG A 338 -13.51 -6.32 3.56
N PRO A 339 -14.09 -5.15 3.27
CA PRO A 339 -14.04 -4.01 4.18
C PRO A 339 -14.62 -4.33 5.56
N GLU A 340 -15.62 -5.21 5.63
CA GLU A 340 -16.28 -5.62 6.88
C GLU A 340 -15.31 -6.29 7.85
N TYR A 341 -14.26 -6.96 7.35
CA TYR A 341 -13.30 -7.67 8.19
C TYR A 341 -12.47 -6.69 9.03
N ILE A 342 -11.85 -5.71 8.38
CA ILE A 342 -11.05 -4.70 9.10
C ILE A 342 -11.94 -3.72 9.86
N ASN A 343 -13.14 -3.42 9.34
CA ASN A 343 -14.10 -2.58 10.08
C ASN A 343 -14.56 -3.24 11.37
N ALA A 344 -14.72 -4.57 11.41
CA ALA A 344 -15.05 -5.28 12.64
C ALA A 344 -13.97 -5.10 13.72
N ALA A 345 -12.68 -5.07 13.35
CA ALA A 345 -11.62 -4.72 14.29
C ALA A 345 -11.75 -3.27 14.79
N PHE A 346 -12.00 -2.30 13.89
CA PHE A 346 -12.19 -0.90 14.29
C PHE A 346 -13.40 -0.68 15.19
N ASP A 347 -14.48 -1.41 14.93
CA ASP A 347 -15.70 -1.36 15.72
C ASP A 347 -15.44 -1.96 17.12
N GLU A 348 -14.71 -3.07 17.21
CA GLU A 348 -14.32 -3.66 18.50
C GLU A 348 -13.38 -2.74 19.29
N MET A 349 -12.43 -2.08 18.62
CA MET A 349 -11.58 -1.06 19.24
C MET A 349 -12.42 0.08 19.83
N THR A 350 -13.39 0.58 19.06
CA THR A 350 -14.26 1.67 19.49
C THR A 350 -15.16 1.24 20.65
N LYS A 351 -15.74 0.04 20.57
CA LYS A 351 -16.60 -0.54 21.60
C LYS A 351 -15.88 -0.74 22.93
N LYS A 352 -14.65 -1.28 22.93
CA LYS A 352 -13.92 -1.62 24.16
C LYS A 352 -13.08 -0.48 24.72
N TYR A 353 -12.56 0.40 23.86
CA TYR A 353 -11.59 1.43 24.23
C TYR A 353 -12.08 2.86 23.95
N GLY A 354 -13.31 3.02 23.45
CA GLY A 354 -13.95 4.30 23.13
C GLY A 354 -13.56 4.89 21.78
N SER A 355 -12.40 4.53 21.24
CA SER A 355 -11.93 4.94 19.90
C SER A 355 -10.71 4.12 19.47
N ILE A 356 -10.32 4.23 18.20
CA ILE A 356 -9.04 3.69 17.70
C ILE A 356 -7.86 4.26 18.50
N GLN A 357 -7.85 5.57 18.78
CA GLN A 357 -6.80 6.20 19.59
C GLN A 357 -6.77 5.61 21.01
N GLY A 358 -7.95 5.37 21.60
CA GLY A 358 -8.08 4.71 22.90
C GLY A 358 -7.50 3.30 22.89
N PHE A 359 -7.66 2.55 21.80
CA PHE A 359 -7.02 1.24 21.64
C PHE A 359 -5.50 1.35 21.52
N LEU A 360 -4.97 2.30 20.74
CA LEU A 360 -3.51 2.52 20.67
C LEU A 360 -2.93 2.80 22.06
N GLU A 361 -3.54 3.71 22.82
CA GLU A 361 -3.03 4.11 24.14
C GLU A 361 -3.23 3.05 25.22
N LYS A 362 -4.41 2.43 25.31
CA LYS A 362 -4.78 1.53 26.42
C LYS A 362 -4.67 0.05 26.06
N GLY A 363 -5.00 -0.32 24.82
CA GLY A 363 -4.95 -1.70 24.34
C GLY A 363 -3.54 -2.12 23.92
N LEU A 364 -2.81 -1.23 23.25
CA LEU A 364 -1.41 -1.48 22.86
C LEU A 364 -0.39 -0.88 23.82
N GLY A 365 -0.81 -0.02 24.74
CA GLY A 365 0.10 0.65 25.68
C GLY A 365 0.97 1.74 25.05
N LEU A 366 0.68 2.19 23.82
CA LEU A 366 1.46 3.21 23.13
C LEU A 366 1.24 4.59 23.75
N SER A 367 2.20 5.05 24.55
CA SER A 367 2.20 6.40 25.08
C SER A 367 2.25 7.45 23.97
N LYS A 368 1.82 8.69 24.29
CA LYS A 368 1.89 9.81 23.34
C LYS A 368 3.32 10.10 22.88
N ASP A 369 4.31 9.92 23.77
CA ASP A 369 5.73 10.14 23.45
C ASP A 369 6.27 9.07 22.50
N GLU A 370 5.86 7.82 22.67
CA GLU A 370 6.18 6.73 21.74
C GLU A 370 5.52 6.95 20.38
N GLN A 371 4.26 7.34 20.33
CA GLN A 371 3.59 7.71 19.07
C GLN A 371 4.32 8.87 18.38
N ALA A 372 4.74 9.89 19.13
CA ALA A 372 5.54 10.99 18.59
C ALA A 372 6.93 10.52 18.10
N LYS A 373 7.56 9.56 18.79
CA LYS A 373 8.82 8.93 18.38
C LYS A 373 8.66 8.17 17.07
N LEU A 374 7.62 7.33 16.95
CA LEU A 374 7.29 6.63 15.71
C LEU A 374 7.11 7.62 14.55
N LYS A 375 6.35 8.70 14.76
CA LYS A 375 6.18 9.74 13.74
C LYS A 375 7.51 10.38 13.32
N ARG A 376 8.44 10.65 14.23
CA ARG A 376 9.80 11.15 13.88
C ARG A 376 10.60 10.14 13.07
N MET A 377 10.49 8.85 13.40
CA MET A 377 11.23 7.79 12.73
C MET A 377 10.69 7.54 11.32
N TYR A 378 9.37 7.44 11.17
CA TYR A 378 8.72 6.89 9.98
C TYR A 378 8.01 7.92 9.10
N LEU A 379 7.96 9.21 9.45
CA LEU A 379 7.38 10.26 8.60
C LEU A 379 8.43 11.24 8.07
N GLU A 380 8.22 11.73 6.85
CA GLU A 380 8.98 12.80 6.17
C GLU A 380 8.10 13.97 5.72
#